data_AF-A0A820FJ92-F1
#
_entry.id   AF-A0A820FJ92-F1
#
_cell.length_a   1.000
_cell.length_b   1.000
_cell.length_c   1.000
_cell.angle_alpha   90.00
_cell.angle_beta   90.00
_cell.angle_gamma   90.00
#
_symmetry.space_group_name_H-M   'P 1'
#
loop_
_entity.id
_entity.type
_entity.pdbx_description
1 polymer ?
#
loop_
_entity_poly.entity_id
_entity_poly.type
_entity_poly.pdbx_seq_one_letter_code
_entity_poly.pdbx_strand_id
1 'polypeptide(L)'
;TDNITPISKQAHQKIDCTTTIKNINDIIPPSQNDVIDSIVILDQHTHEARVSVRLLNREEALSVCVITFADDLSSSYIAVGTAIIFEDEDTPKVGRVILYRYKSGHLNMVTEKELNGAPHAMLAFQGKLLIAVGSSIRLYKFSPQNHELIQLTQYLGHIDCLQVKI
;
A
#
# COMPACT_ATOMS: atom_id res chain seq x y z
N THR A 1 -12.70 -32.35 0.32
CA THR A 1 -11.99 -32.06 1.59
C THR A 1 -10.75 -31.33 1.19
N ASP A 2 -10.90 -30.02 1.08
CA ASP A 2 -10.04 -29.20 0.26
C ASP A 2 -8.94 -28.64 1.17
N ASN A 3 -7.74 -29.20 1.01
CA ASN A 3 -6.56 -28.77 1.74
C ASN A 3 -6.10 -27.43 1.17
N ILE A 4 -6.57 -26.33 1.78
CA ILE A 4 -6.04 -24.99 1.54
C ILE A 4 -4.69 -24.90 2.27
N THR A 5 -3.60 -24.99 1.52
CA THR A 5 -2.26 -24.72 2.04
C THR A 5 -2.11 -23.24 2.38
N PRO A 6 -1.52 -22.88 3.53
CA PRO A 6 -1.29 -21.49 3.91
C PRO A 6 -0.24 -20.79 3.03
N ILE A 7 -0.51 -19.54 2.70
CA ILE A 7 0.26 -18.63 1.80
C ILE A 7 1.72 -18.44 2.28
N SER A 8 2.01 -18.72 3.56
CA SER A 8 3.36 -18.62 4.14
C SER A 8 4.41 -19.50 3.44
N LYS A 9 4.00 -20.50 2.66
CA LYS A 9 4.92 -21.38 1.92
C LYS A 9 5.21 -20.94 0.47
N GLN A 10 4.54 -19.92 -0.07
CA GLN A 10 4.85 -19.36 -1.40
C GLN A 10 5.86 -18.19 -1.33
N ALA A 11 6.15 -17.67 -0.14
CA ALA A 11 7.01 -16.51 0.08
C ALA A 11 8.53 -16.76 -0.03
N HIS A 12 8.98 -17.94 -0.46
CA HIS A 12 10.42 -18.26 -0.59
C HIS A 12 10.94 -18.28 -2.04
N GLN A 13 10.25 -17.63 -2.98
CA GLN A 13 10.88 -17.28 -4.25
C GLN A 13 11.40 -15.85 -4.15
N LYS A 14 12.69 -15.75 -3.84
CA LYS A 14 13.51 -14.55 -3.91
C LYS A 14 13.45 -13.99 -5.34
N ILE A 15 12.45 -13.14 -5.60
CA ILE A 15 12.38 -12.37 -6.84
C ILE A 15 13.06 -11.05 -6.50
N ASP A 16 14.27 -10.89 -7.02
CA ASP A 16 15.03 -9.66 -6.94
C ASP A 16 14.21 -8.53 -7.59
N CYS A 17 13.54 -7.73 -6.75
CA CYS A 17 12.95 -6.47 -7.16
C CYS A 17 14.10 -5.56 -7.63
N THR A 18 14.33 -5.53 -8.94
CA THR A 18 15.34 -4.66 -9.55
C THR A 18 14.79 -3.24 -9.57
N THR A 19 14.94 -2.56 -8.44
CA THR A 19 14.39 -1.25 -8.15
C THR A 19 15.30 -0.16 -8.70
N THR A 20 15.13 0.25 -9.96
CA THR A 20 15.38 1.61 -10.48
C THR A 20 15.00 1.64 -11.96
N ILE A 21 13.84 2.20 -12.30
CA ILE A 21 13.49 2.53 -13.68
C ILE A 21 13.92 3.98 -13.92
N LYS A 22 14.85 4.19 -14.86
CA LYS A 22 15.46 5.52 -15.12
C LYS A 22 14.65 6.35 -16.13
N ASN A 23 13.72 5.75 -16.88
CA ASN A 23 12.89 6.44 -17.87
C ASN A 23 11.44 5.96 -17.81
N ILE A 24 10.50 6.90 -17.90
CA ILE A 24 9.05 6.64 -17.94
C ILE A 24 8.68 5.70 -19.12
N ASN A 25 9.48 5.70 -20.19
CA ASN A 25 9.22 4.87 -21.37
C ASN A 25 9.53 3.37 -21.17
N ASP A 26 10.18 2.98 -20.08
CA ASP A 26 10.52 1.57 -19.79
C ASP A 26 9.39 0.85 -19.00
N ILE A 27 8.19 1.46 -18.92
CA ILE A 27 7.05 0.98 -18.10
C ILE A 27 6.26 -0.18 -18.76
N ILE A 28 6.54 -0.62 -20.00
CA ILE A 28 5.72 -1.62 -20.74
C ILE A 28 6.60 -2.60 -21.57
N PRO A 29 6.32 -3.93 -21.82
CA PRO A 29 5.19 -4.86 -21.47
C PRO A 29 5.59 -6.27 -20.89
N PRO A 30 4.63 -7.15 -20.48
CA PRO A 30 4.20 -8.26 -21.38
C PRO A 30 2.67 -8.53 -21.41
N SER A 31 2.17 -8.83 -22.61
CA SER A 31 0.76 -9.03 -23.02
C SER A 31 -0.12 -7.76 -23.04
N GLN A 32 -0.90 -7.59 -24.13
CA GLN A 32 -1.56 -6.33 -24.49
C GLN A 32 -2.73 -5.91 -23.58
N ASN A 33 -3.04 -6.62 -22.49
CA ASN A 33 -4.21 -6.35 -21.66
C ASN A 33 -3.94 -6.28 -20.14
N ASP A 34 -2.73 -6.52 -19.64
CA ASP A 34 -2.45 -6.44 -18.21
C ASP A 34 -1.98 -5.02 -17.84
N VAL A 35 -2.88 -4.23 -17.23
CA VAL A 35 -2.52 -2.95 -16.62
C VAL A 35 -1.76 -3.25 -15.33
N ILE A 36 -0.52 -2.76 -15.24
CA ILE A 36 0.34 -2.93 -14.05
C ILE A 36 0.48 -1.56 -13.39
N ASP A 37 -0.09 -1.43 -12.20
CA ASP A 37 0.05 -0.22 -11.40
C ASP A 37 1.45 -0.10 -10.81
N SER A 38 1.87 1.15 -10.57
CA SER A 38 3.17 1.45 -9.98
C SER A 38 3.14 2.68 -9.09
N ILE A 39 4.01 2.68 -8.09
CA ILE A 39 4.27 3.81 -7.21
C ILE A 39 5.49 4.55 -7.76
N VAL A 40 5.35 5.85 -8.01
CA VAL A 40 6.41 6.68 -8.59
C VAL A 40 6.75 7.85 -7.67
N ILE A 41 8.04 8.03 -7.39
CA ILE A 41 8.56 9.21 -6.70
C ILE A 41 9.09 10.18 -7.74
N LEU A 42 8.52 11.37 -7.79
CA LEU A 42 8.91 12.45 -8.71
C LEU A 42 9.82 13.46 -8.01
N ASP A 43 10.76 14.01 -8.76
CA ASP A 43 11.49 15.20 -8.33
C ASP A 43 10.57 16.43 -8.36
N GLN A 44 10.56 17.21 -7.28
CA GLN A 44 9.67 18.38 -7.18
C GLN A 44 10.04 19.53 -8.14
N HIS A 45 11.28 19.60 -8.63
CA HIS A 45 11.75 20.67 -9.52
C HIS A 45 11.76 20.23 -10.99
N THR A 46 12.27 19.02 -11.27
CA THR A 46 12.41 18.53 -12.66
C THR A 46 11.21 17.73 -13.13
N HIS A 47 10.34 17.28 -12.21
CA HIS A 47 9.24 16.36 -12.48
C HIS A 47 9.68 15.01 -13.07
N GLU A 48 10.98 14.69 -13.00
CA GLU A 48 11.50 13.41 -13.45
C GLU A 48 11.24 12.32 -12.40
N ALA A 49 10.96 11.11 -12.88
CA ALA A 49 10.85 9.94 -12.03
C ALA A 49 12.22 9.58 -11.43
N ARG A 50 12.31 9.61 -10.09
CA ARG A 50 13.50 9.20 -9.33
C ARG A 50 13.51 7.72 -9.05
N VAL A 51 12.35 7.19 -8.66
CA VAL A 51 12.15 5.78 -8.30
C VAL A 51 10.76 5.35 -8.77
N SER A 52 10.65 4.11 -9.26
CA SER A 52 9.38 3.45 -9.56
C SER A 52 9.39 2.05 -8.94
N VAL A 53 8.28 1.68 -8.31
CA VAL A 53 8.03 0.35 -7.76
C VAL A 53 6.76 -0.19 -8.41
N ARG A 54 6.86 -1.32 -9.11
CA ARG A 54 5.72 -2.00 -9.71
C ARG A 54 4.98 -2.79 -8.64
N LEU A 55 3.65 -2.76 -8.71
CA LEU A 55 2.77 -3.58 -7.88
C LEU A 55 2.68 -5.00 -8.43
N LEU A 56 2.01 -5.87 -7.67
CA LEU A 56 1.75 -7.25 -8.08
C LEU A 56 0.76 -7.30 -9.24
N ASN A 57 0.64 -8.47 -9.88
CA ASN A 57 -0.37 -8.67 -10.91
C ASN A 57 -1.77 -8.51 -10.30
N ARG A 58 -2.66 -7.79 -11.01
CA ARG A 58 -4.02 -7.43 -10.58
C ARG A 58 -4.08 -6.62 -9.28
N GLU A 59 -2.96 -6.06 -8.85
CA GLU A 59 -2.92 -5.16 -7.70
C GLU A 59 -3.03 -3.72 -8.17
N GLU A 60 -4.02 -3.01 -7.64
CA GLU A 60 -4.23 -1.59 -7.94
C GLU A 60 -3.92 -0.73 -6.71
N ALA A 61 -3.30 0.44 -6.94
CA ALA A 61 -3.08 1.44 -5.90
C ALA A 61 -4.31 2.36 -5.78
N LEU A 62 -4.95 2.33 -4.61
CA LEU A 62 -6.21 3.03 -4.38
C LEU A 62 -6.03 4.32 -3.58
N SER A 63 -5.10 4.33 -2.63
CA SER A 63 -4.90 5.49 -1.76
C SER A 63 -3.44 5.68 -1.37
N VAL A 64 -3.05 6.93 -1.16
CA VAL A 64 -1.70 7.29 -0.70
C VAL A 64 -1.78 8.37 0.37
N CYS A 65 -0.95 8.26 1.39
CA CYS A 65 -0.86 9.24 2.46
C CYS A 65 0.58 9.35 2.95
N VAL A 66 1.06 10.57 3.21
CA VAL A 66 2.30 10.79 3.95
C VAL A 66 1.98 10.95 5.42
N ILE A 67 2.71 10.27 6.29
CA ILE A 67 2.46 10.28 7.74
C ILE A 67 3.77 10.28 8.54
N THR A 68 3.79 11.06 9.63
CA THR A 68 4.76 10.93 10.71
C THR A 68 4.04 10.29 11.90
N PHE A 69 4.48 9.12 12.33
CA PHE A 69 3.85 8.41 13.44
C PHE A 69 4.27 9.00 14.79
N ALA A 70 3.37 8.99 15.77
CA ALA A 70 3.69 9.46 17.13
C ALA A 70 4.82 8.65 17.78
N ASP A 71 4.91 7.36 17.46
CA ASP A 71 5.92 6.43 17.96
C ASP A 71 7.29 6.57 17.25
N ASP A 72 7.36 7.30 16.13
CA ASP A 72 8.61 7.65 15.45
C ASP A 72 8.50 9.02 14.75
N LEU A 73 8.75 10.08 15.53
CA LEU A 73 8.73 11.46 15.06
C LEU A 73 9.92 11.83 14.15
N SER A 74 10.94 10.98 14.09
CA SER A 74 12.18 11.27 13.34
C SER A 74 12.07 10.94 11.85
N SER A 75 11.05 10.17 11.46
CA SER A 75 10.87 9.68 10.10
C SER A 75 9.48 10.02 9.57
N SER A 76 9.41 10.32 8.27
CA SER A 76 8.16 10.35 7.53
C SER A 76 8.01 9.09 6.69
N TYR A 77 6.79 8.58 6.63
CA TYR A 77 6.42 7.36 5.94
C TYR A 77 5.43 7.68 4.84
N ILE A 78 5.50 6.93 3.75
CA ILE A 78 4.53 6.96 2.66
C ILE A 78 3.71 5.68 2.80
N ALA A 79 2.45 5.82 3.20
CA ALA A 79 1.49 4.72 3.22
C ALA A 79 0.82 4.63 1.85
N VAL A 80 0.80 3.44 1.26
CA VAL A 80 0.07 3.13 0.02
C VAL A 80 -0.91 2.01 0.31
N GLY A 81 -2.19 2.28 0.05
CA GLY A 81 -3.27 1.31 0.15
C GLY A 81 -3.53 0.69 -1.21
N THR A 82 -3.49 -0.64 -1.28
CA THR A 82 -3.68 -1.40 -2.51
C THR A 82 -4.76 -2.46 -2.34
N ALA A 83 -5.33 -2.92 -3.46
CA ALA A 83 -6.28 -4.03 -3.49
C ALA A 83 -6.00 -4.97 -4.65
N ILE A 84 -6.28 -6.26 -4.47
CA ILE A 84 -6.24 -7.24 -5.54
C ILE A 84 -7.63 -7.30 -6.19
N ILE A 85 -7.67 -7.07 -7.50
CA ILE A 85 -8.89 -6.99 -8.29
C ILE A 85 -9.11 -8.29 -9.06
N PHE A 86 -10.30 -8.86 -8.93
CA PHE A 86 -10.73 -10.03 -9.68
C PHE A 86 -12.00 -9.67 -10.46
N GLU A 87 -12.08 -10.08 -11.74
CA GLU A 87 -13.20 -9.74 -12.63
C GLU A 87 -14.56 -10.32 -12.16
N ASP A 88 -14.53 -11.40 -11.39
CA ASP A 88 -15.69 -12.08 -10.83
C ASP A 88 -16.13 -11.54 -9.45
N GLU A 89 -15.47 -10.48 -8.95
CA GLU A 89 -15.81 -9.86 -7.67
C GLU A 89 -16.44 -8.47 -7.82
N ASP A 90 -17.61 -8.27 -7.21
CA ASP A 90 -18.25 -6.94 -7.16
C ASP A 90 -17.45 -5.93 -6.30
N THR A 91 -16.72 -6.43 -5.29
CA THR A 91 -15.86 -5.63 -4.42
C THR A 91 -14.57 -6.37 -4.06
N PRO A 92 -13.41 -5.68 -4.00
CA PRO A 92 -12.14 -6.35 -3.70
C PRO A 92 -12.13 -6.87 -2.27
N LYS A 93 -11.95 -8.18 -2.11
CA LYS A 93 -11.94 -8.82 -0.78
C LYS A 93 -10.59 -8.78 -0.09
N VAL A 94 -9.51 -8.62 -0.86
CA VAL A 94 -8.13 -8.61 -0.38
C VAL A 94 -7.52 -7.26 -0.68
N GLY A 95 -7.07 -6.57 0.36
CA GLY A 95 -6.26 -5.36 0.25
C GLY A 95 -5.07 -5.41 1.18
N ARG A 96 -4.17 -4.45 1.01
CA ARG A 96 -3.07 -4.25 1.96
C ARG A 96 -2.67 -2.80 2.03
N VAL A 97 -2.02 -2.45 3.14
CA VAL A 97 -1.38 -1.15 3.30
C VAL A 97 0.11 -1.37 3.46
N ILE A 98 0.87 -0.73 2.58
CA ILE A 98 2.32 -0.83 2.51
C ILE A 98 2.90 0.48 3.02
N LEU A 99 3.77 0.41 4.02
CA LEU A 99 4.54 1.56 4.49
C LEU A 99 5.89 1.58 3.80
N TYR A 100 6.18 2.66 3.11
CA TYR A 100 7.50 2.95 2.55
C TYR A 100 8.18 4.08 3.31
N ARG A 101 9.51 4.08 3.26
CA ARG A 101 10.37 5.18 3.70
C ARG A 101 11.28 5.59 2.54
N TYR A 102 11.16 6.83 2.10
CA TYR A 102 12.05 7.42 1.11
C TYR A 102 13.20 8.14 1.82
N LYS A 103 14.44 7.65 1.65
CA LYS A 103 15.63 8.23 2.27
C LYS A 103 16.83 8.09 1.35
N SER A 104 17.59 9.17 1.20
CA SER A 104 18.82 9.21 0.39
C SER A 104 18.63 8.70 -1.05
N GLY A 105 17.50 9.02 -1.69
CA GLY A 105 17.19 8.59 -3.05
C GLY A 105 16.63 7.18 -3.18
N HIS A 106 16.48 6.43 -2.08
CA HIS A 106 15.97 5.06 -2.08
C HIS A 106 14.59 4.98 -1.42
N LEU A 107 13.64 4.33 -2.10
CA LEU A 107 12.34 3.98 -1.55
C LEU A 107 12.42 2.56 -0.97
N ASN A 108 12.33 2.44 0.36
CA ASN A 108 12.43 1.16 1.06
C ASN A 108 11.07 0.79 1.65
N MET A 109 10.63 -0.44 1.42
CA MET A 109 9.46 -1.00 2.12
C MET A 109 9.83 -1.25 3.59
N VAL A 110 9.03 -0.72 4.51
CA VAL A 110 9.22 -0.85 5.96
C VAL A 110 8.38 -2.01 6.49
N THR A 111 7.11 -2.05 6.11
CA THR A 111 6.17 -3.11 6.50
C THR A 111 4.97 -3.12 5.57
N GLU A 112 4.23 -4.22 5.58
CA GLU A 112 2.93 -4.36 4.95
C GLU A 112 1.92 -4.95 5.93
N LYS A 113 0.66 -4.54 5.80
CA LYS A 113 -0.45 -5.07 6.59
C LYS A 113 -1.57 -5.48 5.66
N GLU A 114 -1.90 -6.77 5.66
CA GLU A 114 -3.06 -7.31 4.94
C GLU A 114 -4.37 -6.81 5.59
N LEU A 115 -5.35 -6.53 4.74
CA LEU A 115 -6.67 -6.02 5.09
C LEU A 115 -7.74 -6.86 4.38
N ASN A 116 -8.80 -7.18 5.13
CA ASN A 116 -10.02 -7.75 4.57
C ASN A 116 -10.83 -6.62 3.91
N GLY A 117 -10.51 -6.32 2.65
CA GLY A 117 -11.15 -5.28 1.84
C GLY A 117 -10.18 -4.22 1.30
N ALA A 118 -10.65 -3.45 0.33
CA ALA A 118 -9.91 -2.37 -0.31
C ALA A 118 -9.75 -1.13 0.59
N PRO A 119 -8.51 -0.60 0.79
CA PRO A 119 -8.25 0.64 1.50
C PRO A 119 -8.52 1.86 0.58
N HIS A 120 -9.79 2.23 0.41
CA HIS A 120 -10.21 3.29 -0.52
C HIS A 120 -9.71 4.69 -0.15
N ALA A 121 -9.52 4.98 1.15
CA ALA A 121 -8.98 6.24 1.60
C ALA A 121 -8.10 6.08 2.83
N MET A 122 -7.08 6.94 2.94
CA MET A 122 -6.17 6.98 4.08
C MET A 122 -5.89 8.42 4.49
N LEU A 123 -5.65 8.61 5.78
CA LEU A 123 -5.36 9.93 6.33
C LEU A 123 -4.47 9.83 7.56
N ALA A 124 -3.50 10.73 7.67
CA ALA A 124 -2.74 10.94 8.89
C ALA A 124 -3.61 11.67 9.92
N PHE A 125 -3.85 11.04 11.07
CA PHE A 125 -4.66 11.59 12.14
C PHE A 125 -3.95 11.47 13.48
N GLN A 126 -3.49 12.60 14.03
CA GLN A 126 -2.87 12.66 15.37
C GLN A 126 -1.74 11.63 15.57
N GLY A 127 -0.82 11.56 14.60
CA GLY A 127 0.32 10.63 14.60
C GLY A 127 -0.06 9.16 14.42
N LYS A 128 -1.27 8.88 13.93
CA LYS A 128 -1.80 7.54 13.65
C LYS A 128 -2.36 7.50 12.23
N LEU A 129 -2.45 6.31 11.66
CA LEU A 129 -2.95 6.11 10.31
C LEU A 129 -4.43 5.72 10.36
N LEU A 130 -5.29 6.55 9.79
CA LEU A 130 -6.71 6.28 9.61
C LEU A 130 -6.90 5.66 8.22
N ILE A 131 -7.62 4.55 8.13
CA ILE A 131 -7.80 3.77 6.91
C ILE A 131 -9.28 3.44 6.76
N ALA A 132 -9.86 3.82 5.64
CA ALA A 132 -11.20 3.46 5.22
C ALA A 132 -11.15 2.15 4.42
N VAL A 133 -11.81 1.11 4.94
CA VAL A 133 -11.85 -0.23 4.36
C VAL A 133 -13.30 -0.69 4.27
N GLY A 134 -13.88 -0.65 3.07
CA GLY A 134 -15.30 -0.91 2.82
C GLY A 134 -16.20 -0.05 3.72
N SER A 135 -17.07 -0.70 4.49
CA SER A 135 -18.00 -0.06 5.44
C SER A 135 -17.37 0.40 6.77
N SER A 136 -16.07 0.20 6.95
CA SER A 136 -15.37 0.44 8.21
C SER A 136 -14.26 1.49 8.10
N ILE A 137 -14.12 2.30 9.15
CA ILE A 137 -12.96 3.19 9.33
C ILE A 137 -12.13 2.64 10.49
N ARG A 138 -10.85 2.39 10.23
CA ARG A 138 -9.93 1.74 11.18
C ARG A 138 -8.77 2.66 11.51
N LEU A 139 -8.38 2.71 12.77
CA LEU A 139 -7.26 3.52 13.24
C LEU A 139 -6.08 2.61 13.60
N TYR A 140 -4.90 2.91 13.07
CA TYR A 140 -3.68 2.13 13.28
C TYR A 140 -2.59 2.99 13.93
N LYS A 141 -1.86 2.39 14.88
CA LYS A 141 -0.55 2.88 15.30
C LYS A 141 0.55 2.08 14.61
N PHE A 142 1.73 2.67 14.49
CA PHE A 142 2.91 1.98 14.02
C PHE A 142 3.78 1.58 15.22
N SER A 143 4.29 0.34 15.22
CA SER A 143 5.27 -0.16 16.18
C SER A 143 6.63 -0.23 15.49
N PRO A 144 7.53 0.74 15.71
CA PRO A 144 8.85 0.74 15.07
C PRO A 144 9.70 -0.47 15.49
N GLN A 145 9.53 -0.98 16.70
CA GLN A 145 10.32 -2.10 17.21
C GLN A 145 10.00 -3.41 16.47
N ASN A 146 8.72 -3.61 16.15
CA ASN A 146 8.26 -4.82 15.47
C ASN A 146 8.07 -4.63 13.96
N HIS A 147 8.24 -3.39 13.46
CA HIS A 147 7.86 -2.98 12.11
C HIS A 147 6.43 -3.42 11.76
N GLU A 148 5.45 -3.09 12.60
CA GLU A 148 4.06 -3.53 12.41
C GLU A 148 3.05 -2.39 12.56
N LEU A 149 2.00 -2.40 11.75
CA LEU A 149 0.78 -1.63 11.97
C LEU A 149 -0.19 -2.38 12.89
N ILE A 150 -0.46 -1.78 14.05
CA ILE A 150 -1.36 -2.34 15.07
C ILE A 150 -2.68 -1.58 15.03
N GLN A 151 -3.76 -2.29 14.75
CA GLN A 151 -5.12 -1.74 14.80
C GLN A 151 -5.48 -1.40 16.24
N LEU A 152 -5.95 -0.17 16.47
CA LEU A 152 -6.37 0.33 17.78
C LEU A 152 -7.88 0.26 17.96
N THR A 153 -8.62 0.75 16.97
CA THR A 153 -10.08 0.81 17.00
C THR A 153 -10.64 0.78 15.58
N GLN A 154 -11.93 0.47 15.49
CA GLN A 154 -12.69 0.51 14.26
C GLN A 154 -14.08 1.11 14.52
N TYR A 155 -14.56 1.89 13.57
CA TYR A 155 -15.93 2.31 13.48
C TYR A 155 -16.60 1.61 12.29
N LEU A 156 -17.81 1.12 12.50
CA LEU A 156 -18.67 0.53 11.47
C LEU A 156 -19.97 1.35 11.40
N GLY A 157 -20.53 1.51 10.22
CA GLY A 157 -21.79 2.24 10.05
C GLY A 157 -21.95 2.94 8.70
N HIS A 158 -20.93 2.89 7.86
CA HIS A 158 -21.00 3.37 6.48
C HIS A 158 -21.42 2.25 5.54
N ILE A 159 -21.97 2.61 4.38
CA ILE A 159 -22.21 1.65 3.29
C ILE A 159 -20.87 1.34 2.62
N ASP A 160 -20.15 2.38 2.20
CA ASP A 160 -18.77 2.30 1.71
C ASP A 160 -18.03 3.62 1.98
N CYS A 161 -16.78 3.54 2.41
CA CYS A 161 -15.97 4.67 2.85
C CYS A 161 -14.98 5.09 1.77
N LEU A 162 -15.45 5.88 0.80
CA LEU A 162 -14.61 6.29 -0.34
C LEU A 162 -13.75 7.54 -0.07
N GLN A 163 -14.10 8.35 0.93
CA GLN A 163 -13.38 9.59 1.23
C GLN A 163 -13.32 9.83 2.74
N VAL A 164 -12.16 10.31 3.22
CA VAL A 164 -11.95 10.73 4.60
C VAL A 164 -11.27 12.10 4.60
N LYS A 165 -11.80 13.04 5.39
CA LYS A 165 -11.29 14.40 5.58
C LYS A 165 -11.46 14.80 7.05
N ILE A 166 -10.59 15.70 7.55
CA ILE A 166 -10.65 16.31 8.89
C ILE A 166 -10.98 17.79 8.72
#